data_AF-A0A074TCZ1-F1
#
_entry.id   AF-A0A074TCZ1-F1
#
_cell.length_a   1.000
_cell.length_b   1.000
_cell.length_c   1.000
_cell.angle_alpha   90.00
_cell.angle_beta   90.00
_cell.angle_gamma   90.00
#
_symmetry.space_group_name_H-M   'P 1'
#
loop_
_entity.id
_entity.type
_entity.pdbx_description
1 polymer ?
#
loop_
_entity_poly.entity_id
_entity_poly.type
_entity_poly.pdbx_seq_one_letter_code
_entity_poly.pdbx_strand_id
1 'polypeptide(L)'
;MMHSKIEAQEMIWLLVRVKRKQVGGIKTVTVGGEFEAYRDRKGRARKRRVQGTGERAFVPEHILRRAGFEVFLPVRHVWRKRNRFTPEKVRVAQPLLVDWMFVGWPADQNRWEDLMALDVVMGVLGTGGRPVVMKRETVAKLMRQWGGGMLSARCHQIAKQGHQFETGDEVRISMPPWEGVAAYVVDAHGPSVRVMLKLFGRDVPAEFSKFSVMPAGKARGRGDV
;
A
#
# COMPACT_ATOMS: atom_id res chain seq x y z
N MET A 1 -1.07 -6.01 -33.26
CA MET A 1 -0.78 -6.11 -31.81
C MET A 1 -0.11 -4.81 -31.38
N MET A 2 -0.86 -3.91 -30.73
CA MET A 2 -0.32 -2.65 -30.22
C MET A 2 0.42 -2.92 -28.91
N HIS A 3 1.75 -2.86 -28.95
CA HIS A 3 2.54 -2.73 -27.73
C HIS A 3 2.35 -1.31 -27.19
N SER A 4 1.44 -1.14 -26.23
CA SER A 4 1.37 0.08 -25.44
C SER A 4 2.72 0.23 -24.71
N LYS A 5 3.58 1.12 -25.19
CA LYS A 5 4.70 1.62 -24.40
C LYS A 5 4.09 2.36 -23.21
N ILE A 6 4.05 1.69 -22.07
CA ILE A 6 3.66 2.31 -20.80
C ILE A 6 4.90 3.08 -20.35
N GLU A 7 5.03 4.32 -20.79
CA GLU A 7 6.01 5.25 -20.24
C GLU A 7 5.68 5.43 -18.76
N ALA A 8 6.70 5.31 -17.90
CA ALA A 8 6.55 5.51 -16.47
C ALA A 8 6.27 7.00 -16.23
N GLN A 9 5.01 7.41 -16.31
CA GLN A 9 4.59 8.76 -15.98
C GLN A 9 5.04 9.11 -14.57
N GLU A 10 5.70 10.25 -14.43
CA GLU A 10 6.06 10.81 -13.14
C GLU A 10 4.77 11.07 -12.36
N MET A 11 4.72 10.59 -11.12
CA MET A 11 3.53 10.69 -10.27
C MET A 11 3.83 11.63 -9.13
N ILE A 12 2.94 12.60 -8.90
CA ILE A 12 2.94 13.38 -7.67
C ILE A 12 2.25 12.53 -6.61
N TRP A 13 2.85 12.46 -5.42
CA TRP A 13 2.25 11.82 -4.26
C TRP A 13 2.14 12.83 -3.12
N LEU A 14 0.94 12.99 -2.58
CA LEU A 14 0.68 13.82 -1.41
C LEU A 14 0.23 12.96 -0.24
N LEU A 15 0.57 13.39 0.97
CA LEU A 15 -0.03 12.84 2.17
C LEU A 15 -1.30 13.64 2.50
N VAL A 16 -2.45 12.98 2.41
CA VAL A 16 -3.77 13.59 2.53
C VAL A 16 -4.40 13.21 3.85
N ARG A 17 -4.90 14.21 4.58
CA ARG A 17 -5.69 14.03 5.80
C ARG A 17 -7.15 13.89 5.42
N VAL A 18 -7.81 12.85 5.93
CA VAL A 18 -9.23 12.64 5.68
C VAL A 18 -10.10 13.25 6.77
N LYS A 19 -11.30 13.70 6.39
CA LYS A 19 -12.31 14.18 7.32
C LYS A 19 -12.77 13.03 8.20
N ARG A 20 -12.68 13.21 9.52
CA ARG A 20 -13.50 12.43 10.46
C ARG A 20 -14.93 12.95 10.35
N LYS A 21 -15.81 12.30 9.58
CA LYS A 21 -17.25 12.50 9.84
C LYS A 21 -17.54 12.04 11.28
N GLN A 22 -18.61 12.53 11.89
CA GLN A 22 -19.11 12.15 13.22
C GLN A 22 -19.09 10.62 13.48
N VAL A 23 -19.05 9.81 12.42
CA VAL A 23 -18.76 8.38 12.38
C VAL A 23 -17.25 8.03 12.23
N GLY A 24 -16.37 8.51 13.12
CA GLY A 24 -15.19 7.76 13.61
C GLY A 24 -14.08 7.30 12.65
N GLY A 25 -13.54 8.18 11.80
CA GLY A 25 -12.26 7.97 11.08
C GLY A 25 -12.30 7.05 9.87
N ILE A 26 -11.13 6.54 9.44
CA ILE A 26 -10.99 5.61 8.31
C ILE A 26 -11.67 4.27 8.65
N LYS A 27 -12.93 4.11 8.20
CA LYS A 27 -13.75 2.91 8.40
C LYS A 27 -13.80 2.05 7.15
N THR A 28 -13.98 0.75 7.36
CA THR A 28 -14.27 -0.20 6.29
C THR A 28 -15.79 -0.35 6.10
N VAL A 29 -16.21 -0.41 4.85
CA VAL A 29 -17.57 -0.76 4.43
C VAL A 29 -17.48 -1.90 3.42
N THR A 30 -18.55 -2.66 3.27
CA THR A 30 -18.65 -3.63 2.18
C THR A 30 -19.29 -2.93 0.98
N VAL A 31 -18.54 -2.84 -0.10
CA VAL A 31 -18.93 -2.26 -1.39
C VAL A 31 -19.35 -3.38 -2.34
N GLY A 32 -20.41 -3.13 -3.10
CA GLY A 32 -20.97 -4.14 -4.02
C GLY A 32 -21.63 -5.31 -3.28
N GLY A 33 -21.67 -6.45 -3.97
CA GLY A 33 -22.33 -7.67 -3.52
C GLY A 33 -23.67 -7.91 -4.20
N GLU A 34 -24.15 -9.13 -4.08
CA GLU A 34 -25.44 -9.55 -4.65
C GLU A 34 -26.56 -9.13 -3.72
N PHE A 35 -27.71 -8.81 -4.31
CA PHE A 35 -28.90 -8.41 -3.57
C PHE A 35 -30.01 -9.42 -3.83
N GLU A 36 -30.57 -9.97 -2.76
CA GLU A 36 -31.79 -10.77 -2.84
C GLU A 36 -33.00 -9.92 -2.48
N ALA A 37 -34.08 -10.11 -3.24
CA ALA A 37 -35.36 -9.52 -2.94
C ALA A 37 -36.12 -10.41 -1.95
N TYR A 38 -36.69 -9.81 -0.91
CA TYR A 38 -37.54 -10.50 0.05
C TYR A 38 -38.77 -9.65 0.37
N ARG A 39 -39.83 -10.27 0.88
CA ARG A 39 -41.00 -9.54 1.37
C ARG A 39 -40.90 -9.33 2.88
N ASP A 40 -41.11 -8.11 3.33
CA ASP A 40 -41.20 -7.83 4.76
C ASP A 40 -42.49 -8.40 5.38
N ARG A 41 -42.61 -8.34 6.70
CA ARG A 41 -43.80 -8.83 7.43
C ARG A 41 -45.10 -8.12 7.04
N LYS A 42 -45.02 -6.96 6.37
CA LYS A 42 -46.14 -6.18 5.83
C LYS A 42 -46.34 -6.40 4.32
N GLY A 43 -45.68 -7.40 3.73
CA GLY A 43 -45.78 -7.77 2.32
C GLY A 43 -45.02 -6.87 1.34
N ARG A 44 -44.26 -5.86 1.82
CA ARG A 44 -43.55 -4.93 0.94
C ARG A 44 -42.27 -5.57 0.40
N ALA A 45 -42.00 -5.40 -0.88
CA ALA A 45 -40.75 -5.83 -1.48
C ALA A 45 -39.58 -5.01 -0.91
N ARG A 46 -38.57 -5.69 -0.39
CA ARG A 46 -37.33 -5.14 0.13
C ARG A 46 -36.15 -5.86 -0.53
N LYS A 47 -35.00 -5.20 -0.57
CA LYS A 47 -33.74 -5.82 -0.98
C LYS A 47 -32.80 -5.87 0.21
N ARG A 48 -32.12 -6.99 0.40
CA ARG A 48 -30.99 -7.10 1.32
C ARG A 48 -29.79 -7.65 0.58
N ARG A 49 -28.60 -7.28 1.02
CA ARG A 49 -27.37 -7.86 0.48
C ARG A 49 -27.22 -9.30 0.98
N VAL A 50 -26.88 -10.21 0.08
CA VAL A 50 -26.56 -11.60 0.40
C VAL A 50 -25.30 -11.61 1.28
N GLN A 51 -25.38 -12.29 2.43
CA GLN A 51 -24.26 -12.32 3.37
C GLN A 51 -23.04 -12.99 2.74
N GLY A 52 -21.85 -12.41 2.95
CA GLY A 52 -20.60 -12.92 2.37
C GLY A 52 -20.32 -12.43 0.95
N THR A 53 -21.24 -11.71 0.31
CA THR A 53 -20.99 -11.07 -0.98
C THR A 53 -20.49 -9.63 -0.83
N GLY A 54 -19.69 -9.18 -1.81
CA GLY A 54 -19.08 -7.85 -1.86
C GLY A 54 -17.69 -7.78 -1.24
N GLU A 55 -17.01 -6.66 -1.46
CA GLU A 55 -15.63 -6.45 -1.06
C GLU A 55 -15.55 -5.46 0.10
N ARG A 56 -14.70 -5.73 1.11
CA ARG A 56 -14.44 -4.77 2.18
C ARG A 56 -13.42 -3.73 1.72
N ALA A 57 -13.84 -2.48 1.62
CA ALA A 57 -12.98 -1.37 1.26
C ALA A 57 -13.02 -0.28 2.33
N PHE A 58 -11.93 0.49 2.47
CA PHE A 58 -11.95 1.71 3.28
C PHE A 58 -12.72 2.80 2.53
N VAL A 59 -13.66 3.47 3.21
CA VAL A 59 -14.57 4.45 2.56
C VAL A 59 -13.79 5.55 1.82
N PRO A 60 -12.81 6.24 2.45
CA PRO A 60 -12.13 7.33 1.75
C PRO A 60 -11.30 6.86 0.56
N GLU A 61 -10.61 5.73 0.72
CA GLU A 61 -9.84 5.09 -0.34
C GLU A 61 -10.74 4.72 -1.52
N HIS A 62 -11.92 4.16 -1.26
CA HIS A 62 -12.89 3.83 -2.29
C HIS A 62 -13.41 5.06 -3.04
N ILE A 63 -13.74 6.14 -2.33
CA ILE A 63 -14.23 7.39 -2.93
C ILE A 63 -13.14 8.02 -3.82
N LEU A 64 -11.92 8.13 -3.31
CA LEU A 64 -10.78 8.71 -4.04
C LEU A 64 -10.41 7.89 -5.27
N ARG A 65 -10.38 6.56 -5.15
CA ARG A 65 -10.17 5.67 -6.31
C ARG A 65 -11.26 5.80 -7.36
N ARG A 66 -12.53 5.91 -6.94
CA ARG A 66 -13.65 6.11 -7.86
C ARG A 66 -13.57 7.47 -8.59
N ALA A 67 -12.97 8.48 -7.95
CA ALA A 67 -12.65 9.76 -8.57
C ALA A 67 -11.38 9.71 -9.47
N GLY A 68 -10.77 8.54 -9.65
CA GLY A 68 -9.63 8.32 -10.54
C GLY A 68 -8.28 8.68 -9.93
N PHE A 69 -8.16 8.82 -8.61
CA PHE A 69 -6.87 8.99 -7.95
C PHE A 69 -6.23 7.64 -7.63
N GLU A 70 -4.90 7.59 -7.67
CA GLU A 70 -4.16 6.48 -7.07
C GLU A 70 -4.10 6.69 -5.56
N VAL A 71 -4.42 5.63 -4.81
CA VAL A 71 -4.50 5.70 -3.35
C VAL A 71 -3.72 4.56 -2.74
N PHE A 72 -2.85 4.92 -1.81
CA PHE A 72 -2.14 3.99 -0.94
C PHE A 72 -2.41 4.33 0.53
N LEU A 73 -3.11 3.41 1.18
CA LEU A 73 -3.35 3.44 2.62
C LEU A 73 -2.45 2.39 3.30
N PRO A 74 -1.43 2.79 4.08
CA PRO A 74 -0.59 1.84 4.79
C PRO A 74 -1.40 1.14 5.89
N VAL A 75 -1.46 -0.19 5.86
CA VAL A 75 -2.22 -1.00 6.81
C VAL A 75 -1.36 -2.07 7.48
N ARG A 76 -1.71 -2.41 8.73
CA ARG A 76 -1.24 -3.61 9.42
C ARG A 76 -2.40 -4.55 9.67
N HIS A 77 -2.12 -5.85 9.73
CA HIS A 77 -3.12 -6.84 10.09
C HIS A 77 -3.09 -7.12 11.59
N VAL A 78 -4.24 -7.05 12.23
CA VAL A 78 -4.40 -7.35 13.66
C VAL A 78 -5.50 -8.38 13.86
N TRP A 79 -5.31 -9.27 14.84
CA TRP A 79 -6.36 -10.19 15.25
C TRP A 79 -7.35 -9.46 16.15
N ARG A 80 -8.63 -9.43 15.76
CA ARG A 80 -9.72 -8.90 16.59
C ARG A 80 -10.80 -9.94 16.78
N LYS A 81 -11.46 -9.92 17.95
CA LYS A 81 -12.68 -10.70 18.16
C LYS A 81 -13.74 -10.27 17.13
N ARG A 82 -14.39 -11.24 16.50
CA ARG A 82 -15.40 -11.00 15.45
C ARG A 82 -16.59 -10.21 15.98
N ASN A 83 -17.09 -10.59 17.15
CA ASN A 83 -18.11 -9.89 17.90
C ASN A 83 -17.88 -10.10 19.40
N ARG A 84 -18.67 -9.44 20.27
CA ARG A 84 -18.52 -9.57 21.74
C ARG A 84 -18.97 -10.92 22.30
N PHE A 85 -19.70 -11.72 21.53
CA PHE A 85 -20.39 -12.95 21.94
C PHE A 85 -19.64 -14.23 21.51
N THR A 86 -18.73 -14.14 20.54
CA THR A 86 -17.97 -15.28 20.01
C THR A 86 -16.48 -15.12 20.31
N PRO A 87 -15.79 -16.17 20.78
CA PRO A 87 -14.35 -16.12 21.02
C PRO A 87 -13.51 -16.09 19.72
N GLU A 88 -14.16 -16.34 18.57
CA GLU A 88 -13.55 -16.33 17.23
C GLU A 88 -12.81 -15.00 16.95
N LYS A 89 -11.54 -15.11 16.54
CA LYS A 89 -10.71 -13.98 16.12
C LYS A 89 -10.62 -13.96 14.61
N VAL A 90 -10.80 -12.77 14.03
CA VAL A 90 -10.66 -12.51 12.60
C VAL A 90 -9.48 -11.58 12.38
N ARG A 91 -8.74 -11.81 11.28
CA ARG A 91 -7.66 -10.94 10.84
C ARG A 91 -8.27 -9.71 10.17
N VAL A 92 -7.99 -8.52 10.71
CA VAL A 92 -8.55 -7.25 10.22
C VAL A 92 -7.43 -6.30 9.82
N ALA A 93 -7.57 -5.65 8.67
CA ALA A 93 -6.68 -4.56 8.25
C ALA A 93 -6.98 -3.29 9.07
N GLN A 94 -5.95 -2.73 9.70
CA GLN A 94 -6.01 -1.49 10.47
C GLN A 94 -5.04 -0.46 9.86
N PRO A 95 -5.48 0.78 9.59
CA PRO A 95 -4.59 1.86 9.16
C PRO A 95 -3.43 2.09 10.14
N LEU A 96 -2.23 2.28 9.60
CA LEU A 96 -1.04 2.63 10.40
C LEU A 96 -1.00 4.10 10.77
N LEU A 97 -1.44 4.97 9.84
CA LEU A 97 -1.52 6.41 10.05
C LEU A 97 -2.97 6.80 10.27
N VAL A 98 -3.24 7.39 11.43
CA VAL A 98 -4.61 7.78 11.81
C VAL A 98 -5.03 8.97 10.95
N ASP A 99 -6.10 8.80 10.17
CA ASP A 99 -6.68 9.80 9.26
C ASP A 99 -5.76 10.26 8.12
N TRP A 100 -4.66 9.57 7.84
CA TRP A 100 -3.77 9.93 6.74
C TRP A 100 -3.66 8.81 5.71
N MET A 101 -3.57 9.20 4.44
CA MET A 101 -3.29 8.30 3.33
C MET A 101 -2.49 9.00 2.24
N PHE A 102 -1.82 8.20 1.42
CA PHE A 102 -1.11 8.70 0.26
C PHE A 102 -2.06 8.74 -0.94
N VAL A 103 -2.13 9.88 -1.60
CA VAL A 103 -2.91 10.07 -2.82
C VAL A 103 -1.97 10.56 -3.90
N GLY A 104 -2.07 9.98 -5.09
CA GLY A 104 -1.24 10.35 -6.22
C GLY A 104 -1.99 10.40 -7.53
N TRP A 105 -1.43 11.17 -8.45
CA TRP A 105 -1.90 11.32 -9.83
C TRP A 105 -0.72 11.71 -10.73
N PRO A 106 -0.84 11.57 -12.06
CA PRO A 106 0.20 11.93 -13.00
C PRO A 106 0.62 13.42 -12.87
N ALA A 107 1.92 13.69 -12.89
CA ALA A 107 2.48 15.02 -12.62
C ALA A 107 2.13 16.07 -13.69
N ASP A 108 1.79 15.62 -14.90
CA ASP A 108 1.27 16.43 -16.00
C ASP A 108 -0.18 16.92 -15.77
N GLN A 109 -0.86 16.42 -14.74
CA GLN A 109 -2.23 16.77 -14.42
C GLN A 109 -2.30 17.62 -13.15
N ASN A 110 -2.93 18.81 -13.25
CA ASN A 110 -3.29 19.59 -12.06
C ASN A 110 -4.65 19.14 -11.53
N ARG A 111 -4.63 18.19 -10.58
CA ARG A 111 -5.84 17.64 -9.93
C ARG A 111 -6.07 18.15 -8.51
N TRP A 112 -5.49 19.30 -8.17
CA TRP A 112 -5.61 19.87 -6.84
C TRP A 112 -7.06 20.22 -6.48
N GLU A 113 -7.76 20.92 -7.38
CA GLU A 113 -9.15 21.34 -7.17
C GLU A 113 -10.08 20.12 -7.06
N ASP A 114 -9.92 19.13 -7.94
CA ASP A 114 -10.63 17.85 -7.88
C ASP A 114 -10.48 17.18 -6.51
N LEU A 115 -9.25 17.13 -5.99
CA LEU A 115 -8.95 16.50 -4.71
C LEU A 115 -9.65 17.21 -3.55
N MET A 116 -9.57 18.55 -3.53
CA MET A 116 -10.14 19.38 -2.47
C MET A 116 -11.67 19.49 -2.55
N ALA A 117 -12.26 19.32 -3.73
CA ALA A 117 -13.71 19.28 -3.93
C ALA A 117 -14.37 18.04 -3.33
N LEU A 118 -13.62 16.95 -3.12
CA LEU A 118 -14.15 15.75 -2.48
C LEU A 118 -14.36 15.98 -0.97
N ASP A 119 -15.62 15.83 -0.50
CA ASP A 119 -16.02 15.93 0.93
C ASP A 119 -15.49 14.78 1.82
N VAL A 120 -14.30 14.29 1.51
CA VAL A 120 -13.55 13.32 2.29
C VAL A 120 -12.17 13.84 2.66
N VAL A 121 -11.65 14.84 1.95
CA VAL A 121 -10.35 15.44 2.20
C VAL A 121 -10.50 16.61 3.16
N MET A 122 -9.75 16.58 4.27
CA MET A 122 -9.66 17.70 5.23
C MET A 122 -8.54 18.66 4.82
N GLY A 123 -7.46 18.14 4.26
CA GLY A 123 -6.30 18.90 3.82
C GLY A 123 -5.15 17.98 3.48
N VAL A 124 -4.00 18.55 3.17
CA VAL A 124 -2.78 17.81 2.85
C VAL A 124 -1.66 18.20 3.80
N LEU A 125 -0.68 17.33 3.95
CA LEU A 125 0.56 17.66 4.63
C LEU A 125 1.25 18.78 3.85
N GLY A 126 1.58 19.87 4.53
CA GLY A 126 2.21 21.03 3.93
C GLY A 126 3.21 21.69 4.87
N THR A 127 4.11 22.47 4.28
CA THR A 127 5.07 23.33 4.98
C THR A 127 5.05 24.70 4.30
N GLY A 128 5.04 25.78 5.09
CA GLY A 128 5.01 27.15 4.57
C GLY A 128 3.83 27.44 3.63
N GLY A 129 2.65 26.84 3.88
CA GLY A 129 1.46 27.03 3.05
C GLY A 129 1.46 26.25 1.72
N ARG A 130 2.45 25.39 1.47
CA ARG A 130 2.53 24.56 0.25
C ARG A 130 2.45 23.08 0.58
N PRO A 131 1.74 22.26 -0.24
CA PRO A 131 1.73 20.81 -0.10
C PRO A 131 3.14 20.21 -0.18
N VAL A 132 3.43 19.22 0.67
CA VAL A 132 4.65 18.42 0.58
C VAL A 132 4.43 17.29 -0.43
N VAL A 133 5.17 17.35 -1.53
CA VAL A 133 5.23 16.26 -2.51
C VAL A 133 6.22 15.19 -2.03
N MET A 134 5.74 13.97 -1.93
CA MET A 134 6.52 12.81 -1.53
C MET A 134 7.22 12.20 -2.75
N LYS A 135 8.50 11.86 -2.58
CA LYS A 135 9.26 11.14 -3.61
C LYS A 135 8.63 9.78 -3.88
N ARG A 136 8.52 9.41 -5.15
CA ARG A 136 7.95 8.13 -5.60
C ARG A 136 8.65 6.94 -4.93
N GLU A 137 9.97 7.01 -4.74
CA GLU A 137 10.80 5.97 -4.14
C GLU A 137 10.43 5.75 -2.67
N THR A 138 10.13 6.84 -1.94
CA THR A 138 9.68 6.79 -0.55
C THR A 138 8.33 6.10 -0.45
N VAL A 139 7.38 6.48 -1.31
CA VAL A 139 6.04 5.88 -1.33
C VAL A 139 6.11 4.42 -1.75
N ALA A 140 6.91 4.07 -2.76
CA ALA A 140 7.12 2.69 -3.20
C ALA A 140 7.71 1.82 -2.08
N LYS A 141 8.65 2.34 -1.29
CA LYS A 141 9.18 1.64 -0.11
C LYS A 141 8.09 1.36 0.93
N LEU A 142 7.23 2.34 1.20
CA LEU A 142 6.11 2.17 2.12
C LEU A 142 5.07 1.17 1.58
N MET A 143 4.77 1.20 0.28
CA MET A 143 3.87 0.25 -0.38
C MET A 143 4.37 -1.19 -0.23
N ARG A 144 5.67 -1.44 -0.36
CA ARG A 144 6.24 -2.78 -0.13
C ARG A 144 6.11 -3.22 1.32
N GLN A 145 6.41 -2.33 2.25
CA GLN A 145 6.41 -2.67 3.68
C GLN A 145 4.98 -2.83 4.24
N TRP A 146 4.03 -2.02 3.76
CA TRP A 146 2.71 -1.84 4.38
C TRP A 146 1.54 -1.90 3.40
N GLY A 147 1.76 -2.41 2.19
CA GLY A 147 0.72 -2.55 1.15
C GLY A 147 -0.35 -3.57 1.49
N GLY A 148 -0.04 -4.55 2.36
CA GLY A 148 -1.03 -5.42 2.99
C GLY A 148 -1.96 -6.18 2.03
N GLY A 149 -1.58 -6.36 0.77
CA GLY A 149 -2.41 -7.00 -0.26
C GLY A 149 -3.61 -6.17 -0.75
N MET A 150 -3.68 -4.87 -0.42
CA MET A 150 -4.78 -3.97 -0.79
C MET A 150 -4.36 -2.88 -1.79
N LEU A 151 -3.19 -3.03 -2.43
CA LEU A 151 -2.69 -2.06 -3.40
C LEU A 151 -3.50 -2.15 -4.70
N SER A 152 -3.72 -1.02 -5.37
CA SER A 152 -4.18 -1.02 -6.76
C SER A 152 -3.15 -1.67 -7.68
N ALA A 153 -3.55 -2.10 -8.88
CA ALA A 153 -2.63 -2.66 -9.87
C ALA A 153 -1.46 -1.70 -10.19
N ARG A 154 -1.74 -0.39 -10.29
CA ARG A 154 -0.72 0.63 -10.52
C ARG A 154 0.20 0.82 -9.31
N CYS A 155 -0.34 0.82 -8.08
CA CYS A 155 0.46 0.85 -6.86
C CYS A 155 1.33 -0.42 -6.73
N HIS A 156 0.83 -1.59 -7.12
CA HIS A 156 1.62 -2.81 -7.22
C HIS A 156 2.78 -2.68 -8.22
N GLN A 157 2.53 -2.07 -9.38
CA GLN A 157 3.58 -1.79 -10.37
C GLN A 157 4.62 -0.81 -9.84
N ILE A 158 4.21 0.26 -9.15
CA ILE A 158 5.13 1.23 -8.53
C ILE A 158 5.98 0.56 -7.44
N ALA A 159 5.36 -0.26 -6.59
CA ALA A 159 6.08 -1.04 -5.57
C ALA A 159 7.11 -2.00 -6.19
N LYS A 160 6.76 -2.61 -7.34
CA LYS A 160 7.64 -3.48 -8.13
C LYS A 160 8.80 -2.73 -8.78
N GLN A 161 8.54 -1.54 -9.32
CA GLN A 161 9.54 -0.73 -10.03
C GLN A 161 10.45 0.09 -9.10
N GLY A 162 10.05 0.33 -7.84
CA GLY A 162 10.73 1.24 -6.93
C GLY A 162 12.04 0.72 -6.32
N HIS A 163 12.70 -0.29 -6.89
CA HIS A 163 14.06 -0.73 -6.50
C HIS A 163 14.94 -0.92 -7.73
N GLN A 164 15.81 0.06 -7.96
CA GLN A 164 17.11 -0.17 -8.59
C GLN A 164 18.03 -0.57 -7.42
N PHE A 165 18.41 -1.84 -7.35
CA PHE A 165 19.52 -2.25 -6.51
C PHE A 165 20.79 -1.90 -7.27
N GLU A 166 21.76 -1.33 -6.58
CA GLU A 166 23.08 -1.06 -7.15
C GLU A 166 24.07 -2.13 -6.69
N THR A 167 25.06 -2.41 -7.53
CA THR A 167 26.17 -3.27 -7.13
C THR A 167 26.85 -2.69 -5.89
N GLY A 168 26.98 -3.51 -4.85
CA GLY A 168 27.54 -3.14 -3.54
C GLY A 168 26.49 -2.92 -2.45
N ASP A 169 25.19 -2.87 -2.77
CA ASP A 169 24.15 -2.71 -1.75
C ASP A 169 24.12 -3.90 -0.77
N GLU A 170 24.14 -3.60 0.54
CA GLU A 170 23.87 -4.60 1.57
C GLU A 170 22.36 -4.85 1.68
N VAL A 171 21.97 -6.11 1.59
CA VAL A 171 20.59 -6.56 1.55
C VAL A 171 20.36 -7.75 2.47
N ARG A 172 19.10 -8.02 2.82
CA ARG A 172 18.64 -9.20 3.54
C ARG A 172 17.61 -9.94 2.73
N ILE A 173 17.70 -11.26 2.72
CA ILE A 173 16.73 -12.10 2.01
C ILE A 173 15.47 -12.23 2.89
N SER A 174 14.29 -12.05 2.29
CA SER A 174 12.99 -12.06 2.97
C SER A 174 12.16 -13.31 2.65
N MET A 175 12.75 -14.32 2.00
CA MET A 175 12.08 -15.56 1.65
C MET A 175 12.76 -16.78 2.31
N PRO A 176 11.99 -17.76 2.80
CA PRO A 176 12.54 -19.06 3.22
C PRO A 176 13.19 -19.80 2.04
N PRO A 177 14.26 -20.61 2.26
CA PRO A 177 14.92 -20.93 3.54
C PRO A 177 15.95 -19.89 4.01
N TRP A 178 16.13 -18.79 3.26
CA TRP A 178 17.21 -17.82 3.44
C TRP A 178 16.78 -16.59 4.24
N GLU A 179 15.62 -16.64 4.90
CA GLU A 179 15.01 -15.49 5.56
C GLU A 179 15.96 -14.90 6.63
N GLY A 180 16.23 -13.60 6.54
CA GLY A 180 17.10 -12.86 7.46
C GLY A 180 18.60 -12.92 7.12
N VAL A 181 19.03 -13.74 6.15
CA VAL A 181 20.45 -13.83 5.74
C VAL A 181 20.88 -12.54 5.06
N ALA A 182 22.01 -11.98 5.52
CA ALA A 182 22.64 -10.80 4.90
C ALA A 182 23.42 -11.19 3.63
N ALA A 183 23.34 -10.35 2.61
CA ALA A 183 23.99 -10.54 1.33
C ALA A 183 24.41 -9.18 0.74
N TYR A 184 25.31 -9.20 -0.23
CA TYR A 184 25.68 -8.00 -1.00
C TYR A 184 25.25 -8.15 -2.45
N VAL A 185 24.67 -7.12 -3.04
CA VAL A 185 24.30 -7.12 -4.45
C VAL A 185 25.56 -7.11 -5.30
N VAL A 186 25.72 -8.12 -6.15
CA VAL A 186 26.82 -8.19 -7.12
C VAL A 186 26.37 -7.57 -8.44
N ASP A 187 25.13 -7.82 -8.81
CA ASP A 187 24.55 -7.37 -10.06
C ASP A 187 23.02 -7.36 -9.97
N ALA A 188 22.37 -6.44 -10.70
CA ALA A 188 20.94 -6.24 -10.64
C ALA A 188 20.36 -5.93 -12.03
N HIS A 189 19.92 -6.97 -12.73
CA HIS A 189 19.33 -6.84 -14.05
C HIS A 189 17.84 -7.19 -14.05
N GLY A 190 17.01 -6.27 -14.59
CA GLY A 190 15.58 -6.50 -14.76
C GLY A 190 14.87 -6.87 -13.44
N PRO A 191 14.14 -8.00 -13.35
CA PRO A 191 13.44 -8.45 -12.15
C PRO A 191 14.30 -9.31 -11.19
N SER A 192 15.52 -9.69 -11.59
CA SER A 192 16.45 -10.50 -10.80
C SER A 192 17.52 -9.65 -10.14
N VAL A 193 18.05 -10.14 -9.04
CA VAL A 193 19.22 -9.59 -8.37
C VAL A 193 20.15 -10.75 -8.00
N ARG A 194 21.41 -10.64 -8.44
CA ARG A 194 22.46 -11.56 -8.05
C ARG A 194 23.11 -11.00 -6.80
N VAL A 195 23.13 -11.80 -5.75
CA VAL A 195 23.71 -11.43 -4.45
C VAL A 195 24.81 -12.42 -4.07
N MET A 196 25.73 -11.95 -3.24
CA MET A 196 26.73 -12.79 -2.61
C MET A 196 26.29 -13.09 -1.17
N LEU A 197 25.94 -14.35 -0.91
CA LEU A 197 25.62 -14.84 0.43
C LEU A 197 26.91 -15.24 1.14
N LYS A 198 27.04 -14.90 2.42
CA LYS A 198 28.14 -15.40 3.25
C LYS A 198 27.68 -16.63 4.02
N LEU A 199 27.97 -17.81 3.48
CA LEU A 199 27.58 -19.10 4.06
C LEU A 199 28.83 -19.84 4.54
N PHE A 200 28.88 -20.18 5.83
CA PHE A 200 29.99 -20.94 6.44
C PHE A 200 31.38 -20.34 6.15
N GLY A 201 31.49 -19.00 6.12
CA GLY A 201 32.73 -18.30 5.82
C GLY A 201 33.14 -18.29 4.35
N ARG A 202 32.29 -18.79 3.45
CA ARG A 202 32.48 -18.75 2.00
C ARG A 202 31.47 -17.82 1.34
N ASP A 203 31.90 -17.19 0.27
CA ASP A 203 31.06 -16.37 -0.58
C ASP A 203 30.38 -17.26 -1.62
N VAL A 204 29.05 -17.36 -1.52
CA VAL A 204 28.22 -18.20 -2.38
C VAL A 204 27.32 -17.28 -3.21
N PRO A 205 27.51 -17.22 -4.55
CA PRO A 205 26.64 -16.43 -5.40
C PRO A 205 25.26 -17.10 -5.48
N ALA A 206 24.21 -16.30 -5.32
CA ALA A 206 22.84 -16.75 -5.44
C ALA A 206 22.02 -15.71 -6.19
N GLU A 207 21.04 -16.17 -6.97
CA GLU A 207 20.12 -15.31 -7.68
C GLU A 207 18.77 -15.31 -6.98
N PHE A 208 18.26 -14.12 -6.71
CA PHE A 208 16.94 -13.94 -6.12
C PHE A 208 16.11 -13.00 -6.97
N SER A 209 14.79 -13.11 -6.79
CA SER A 209 13.91 -12.07 -7.26
C SER A 209 14.13 -10.79 -6.46
N LYS A 210 14.08 -9.62 -7.11
CA LYS A 210 14.10 -8.31 -6.43
C LYS A 210 13.03 -8.16 -5.34
N PHE A 211 11.97 -8.97 -5.38
CA PHE A 211 10.91 -9.01 -4.37
C PHE A 211 11.28 -9.76 -3.08
N SER A 212 12.25 -10.67 -3.18
CA SER A 212 12.69 -11.53 -2.08
C SER A 212 13.87 -10.94 -1.31
N VAL A 213 14.24 -9.69 -1.63
CA VAL A 213 15.44 -9.02 -1.15
C VAL A 213 15.03 -7.65 -0.60
N MET A 214 15.49 -7.33 0.61
CA MET A 214 15.22 -6.07 1.29
C MET A 214 16.53 -5.36 1.63
N PRO A 215 16.63 -4.02 1.56
CA PRO A 215 17.83 -3.32 2.01
C PRO A 215 18.13 -3.61 3.49
N ALA A 216 19.38 -3.90 3.82
CA ALA A 216 19.82 -3.88 5.20
C ALA A 216 19.72 -2.43 5.69
N GLY A 217 18.80 -2.15 6.61
CA GLY A 217 18.63 -0.79 7.13
C GLY A 217 19.96 -0.31 7.71
N LYS A 218 20.49 0.83 7.23
CA LYS A 218 21.69 1.46 7.79
C LYS A 218 21.54 1.50 9.31
N ALA A 219 22.41 0.79 10.03
CA ALA A 219 22.61 1.04 11.44
C ALA A 219 22.91 2.54 11.57
N ARG A 220 22.05 3.28 12.26
CA ARG A 220 22.42 4.61 12.75
C ARG A 220 23.72 4.40 13.52
N GLY A 221 24.80 5.01 13.05
CA GLY A 221 26.06 5.03 13.76
C GLY A 221 25.80 5.43 15.20
N ARG A 222 26.26 4.59 16.13
CA ARG A 222 26.63 5.02 17.47
C ARG A 222 27.51 6.26 17.28
N GLY A 223 27.11 7.37 17.90
CA GLY A 223 28.06 8.43 18.17
C GLY A 223 29.14 7.82 19.05
N ASP A 224 30.36 7.80 18.53
CA ASP A 224 31.54 7.70 19.36
C ASP A 224 31.68 8.98 20.19
N VAL A 225 32.30 8.77 21.36
CA VAL A 225 32.55 9.67 22.49
C VAL A 225 33.10 11.03 22.09
#